data_AF-A0A7K4C778-F1
#
_entry.id   AF-A0A7K4C778-F1
#
_cell.length_a   1.000
_cell.length_b   1.000
_cell.length_c   1.000
_cell.angle_alpha   90.00
_cell.angle_beta   90.00
_cell.angle_gamma   90.00
#
_symmetry.space_group_name_H-M   'P 1'
#
loop_
_entity.id
_entity.type
_entity.pdbx_description
1 polymer ?
#
loop_
_entity_poly.entity_id
_entity_poly.type
_entity_poly.pdbx_seq_one_letter_code
_entity_poly.pdbx_strand_id
1 'polypeptide(L)'
;MNFREFTTKTGKKIFLGKSAEQNEILMKQYMLKENIILHTEKPGSPFAVILDLNPLKEDIKEAATFCALKSKDWRDNQKDVIINIFSGKDVYKDKNMPAGTFGVKKSQKLRIKKEEILKLKDRIEILEKQKESFLNDKKQENKKENVLFKIKRIFNKLSTNRINKK
;
A
#
# COMPACT_ATOMS: atom_id res chain seq x y z
N MET A 1 -4.53 0.94 13.01
CA MET A 1 -5.15 1.36 11.73
C MET A 1 -4.14 1.16 10.63
N ASN A 2 -4.51 0.52 9.51
CA ASN A 2 -3.57 0.25 8.42
C ASN A 2 -3.85 1.17 7.24
N PHE A 3 -2.83 1.80 6.68
CA PHE A 3 -2.92 2.54 5.43
C PHE A 3 -3.13 1.59 4.24
N ARG A 4 -3.41 2.14 3.06
CA ARG A 4 -3.19 1.40 1.81
C ARG A 4 -1.71 1.50 1.50
N GLU A 5 -1.10 0.37 1.19
CA GLU A 5 0.32 0.28 0.90
C GLU A 5 0.50 -0.24 -0.52
N PHE A 6 1.48 0.31 -1.22
CA PHE A 6 1.92 -0.17 -2.52
C PHE A 6 3.44 -0.04 -2.61
N THR A 7 4.08 -0.96 -3.31
CA THR A 7 5.52 -0.94 -3.55
C THR A 7 5.77 -0.85 -5.03
N THR A 8 6.53 0.17 -5.46
CA THR A 8 6.91 0.36 -6.87
C THR A 8 7.80 -0.77 -7.35
N LYS A 9 8.03 -0.86 -8.67
CA LYS A 9 8.97 -1.86 -9.22
C LYS A 9 10.38 -1.71 -8.68
N THR A 10 10.79 -0.49 -8.35
CA THR A 10 12.13 -0.19 -7.82
C THR A 10 12.23 -0.38 -6.29
N GLY A 11 11.12 -0.77 -5.65
CA GLY A 11 11.07 -1.06 -4.22
C GLY A 11 10.69 0.12 -3.32
N LYS A 12 10.25 1.26 -3.87
CA LYS A 12 9.79 2.39 -3.05
C LYS A 12 8.41 2.12 -2.46
N LYS A 13 8.26 2.39 -1.17
CA LYS A 13 6.98 2.25 -0.48
C LYS A 13 6.13 3.51 -0.63
N ILE A 14 4.84 3.30 -0.84
CA ILE A 14 3.84 4.35 -1.01
C ILE A 14 2.70 4.10 -0.04
N PHE A 15 2.33 5.13 0.74
CA PHE A 15 1.22 5.09 1.69
C PHE A 15 0.07 5.99 1.27
N LEU A 16 -1.15 5.46 1.32
CA LEU A 16 -2.39 6.15 1.01
C LEU A 16 -3.35 6.06 2.21
N GLY A 17 -3.92 7.20 2.62
CA GLY A 17 -4.97 7.23 3.64
C GLY A 17 -6.29 6.62 3.13
N LYS A 18 -7.04 5.93 3.99
CA LYS A 18 -8.34 5.33 3.63
C LYS A 18 -9.55 6.22 3.96
N SER A 19 -9.35 7.21 4.82
CA SER A 19 -10.38 8.14 5.30
C SER A 19 -9.79 9.53 5.53
N ALA A 20 -10.65 10.51 5.81
CA ALA A 20 -10.21 11.85 6.16
C ALA A 20 -9.30 11.84 7.41
N GLU A 21 -9.65 11.06 8.43
CA GLU A 21 -8.88 10.93 9.67
C GLU A 21 -7.52 10.26 9.43
N GLN A 22 -7.47 9.26 8.54
CA GLN A 22 -6.19 8.66 8.16
C GLN A 22 -5.32 9.62 7.35
N ASN A 23 -5.93 10.41 6.46
CA ASN A 23 -5.21 11.47 5.75
C ASN A 23 -4.64 12.49 6.74
N GLU A 24 -5.38 12.87 7.79
CA GLU A 24 -4.86 13.73 8.86
C GLU A 24 -3.61 13.15 9.53
N ILE A 25 -3.68 11.87 9.93
CA ILE A 25 -2.56 11.21 10.59
C ILE A 25 -1.35 11.12 9.65
N LEU A 26 -1.58 10.74 8.40
CA LEU A 26 -0.53 10.61 7.39
C LEU A 26 0.11 11.98 7.11
N MET A 27 -0.70 12.99 6.83
CA MET A 27 -0.20 14.32 6.49
C MET A 27 0.50 15.00 7.66
N LYS A 28 0.08 14.79 8.92
CA LYS A 28 0.84 15.27 10.09
C LYS A 28 2.27 14.73 10.12
N GLN A 29 2.52 13.54 9.59
CA GLN A 29 3.86 12.96 9.55
C GLN A 29 4.71 13.47 8.38
N TYR A 30 4.10 13.90 7.28
CA TYR A 30 4.82 14.16 6.02
C TYR A 30 4.65 15.58 5.47
N MET A 31 3.79 16.40 6.07
CA MET A 31 3.72 17.84 5.83
C MET A 31 5.00 18.52 6.35
N LEU A 32 5.39 19.62 5.72
CA LEU A 32 6.62 20.39 5.97
C LEU A 32 7.93 19.64 5.65
N LYS A 33 7.85 18.45 5.07
CA LYS A 33 9.00 17.61 4.69
C LYS A 33 9.22 17.60 3.18
N GLU A 34 10.42 17.24 2.74
CA GLU A 34 10.81 17.25 1.31
C GLU A 34 10.17 16.14 0.47
N ASN A 35 9.58 15.14 1.11
CA ASN A 35 8.98 14.01 0.41
C ASN A 35 7.88 14.46 -0.57
N ILE A 36 7.67 13.64 -1.59
CA ILE A 36 6.65 13.86 -2.61
C ILE A 36 5.29 13.35 -2.09
N ILE A 37 4.28 14.18 -2.28
CA ILE A 37 2.88 13.89 -1.97
C ILE A 37 2.05 14.08 -3.24
N LEU A 38 1.08 13.18 -3.44
CA LEU A 38 0.19 13.20 -4.58
C LEU A 38 -1.26 13.16 -4.14
N HIS A 39 -2.12 13.82 -4.90
CA HIS A 39 -3.57 13.80 -4.74
C HIS A 39 -4.22 14.10 -6.10
N THR A 40 -5.43 13.61 -6.38
CA THR A 40 -6.12 14.00 -7.62
C THR A 40 -6.43 15.50 -7.64
N GLU A 41 -6.61 16.06 -8.84
CA GLU A 41 -7.12 17.43 -8.96
C GLU A 41 -8.54 17.57 -8.38
N LYS A 42 -9.39 16.56 -8.62
CA LYS A 42 -10.74 16.51 -8.05
C LYS A 42 -10.72 16.10 -6.57
N PRO A 43 -11.74 16.49 -5.77
CA PRO A 43 -11.86 16.06 -4.39
C PRO A 43 -12.15 14.55 -4.27
N GLY A 44 -11.87 13.99 -3.09
CA GLY A 44 -12.17 12.59 -2.78
C GLY A 44 -11.09 11.60 -3.21
N SER A 45 -9.84 12.05 -3.29
CA SER A 45 -8.70 11.14 -3.43
C SER A 45 -8.01 10.93 -2.08
N PRO A 46 -7.36 9.78 -1.88
CA PRO A 46 -6.37 9.66 -0.83
C PRO A 46 -5.19 10.62 -1.07
N PHE A 47 -4.56 11.08 0.01
CA PHE A 47 -3.19 11.60 -0.07
C PHE A 47 -2.25 10.40 -0.20
N ALA A 48 -1.44 10.39 -1.27
CA ALA A 48 -0.42 9.39 -1.50
C ALA A 48 0.96 9.98 -1.15
N VAL A 49 1.70 9.32 -0.26
CA VAL A 49 3.04 9.74 0.15
C VAL A 49 4.04 8.71 -0.32
N ILE A 50 5.08 9.14 -1.04
CA ILE A 50 6.22 8.30 -1.38
C ILE A 50 7.22 8.37 -0.22
N LEU A 51 7.58 7.21 0.34
CA LEU A 51 8.51 7.11 1.47
C LEU A 51 9.97 7.11 1.00
N ASP A 52 10.30 8.08 0.16
CA ASP A 52 11.64 8.29 -0.38
C ASP A 52 11.81 9.78 -0.71
N LEU A 53 12.98 10.34 -0.43
CA LEU A 53 13.27 11.76 -0.70
C LEU A 53 13.70 12.00 -2.15
N ASN A 54 14.23 10.97 -2.82
CA ASN A 54 14.75 11.03 -4.18
C ASN A 54 14.15 9.91 -5.07
N PRO A 55 12.81 9.84 -5.19
CA PRO A 55 12.18 8.80 -6.02
C PRO A 55 12.47 9.03 -7.50
N LEU A 56 12.56 7.95 -8.27
CA LEU A 56 12.71 8.03 -9.71
C LEU A 56 11.41 8.53 -10.36
N LYS A 57 11.51 9.04 -11.59
CA LYS A 57 10.32 9.50 -12.35
C LYS A 57 9.28 8.39 -12.51
N GLU A 58 9.73 7.14 -12.67
CA GLU A 58 8.85 5.98 -12.74
C GLU A 58 8.14 5.68 -11.42
N ASP A 59 8.80 5.88 -10.27
CA ASP A 59 8.19 5.70 -8.96
C ASP A 59 7.07 6.72 -8.73
N ILE A 60 7.33 7.98 -9.11
CA ILE A 60 6.33 9.04 -9.05
C ILE A 60 5.14 8.70 -9.94
N LYS A 61 5.39 8.19 -11.15
CA LYS A 61 4.32 7.78 -12.08
C LYS A 61 3.52 6.60 -11.54
N GLU A 62 4.17 5.58 -10.97
CA GLU A 62 3.50 4.45 -10.33
C GLU A 62 2.67 4.91 -9.12
N ALA A 63 3.21 5.79 -8.28
CA ALA A 63 2.49 6.39 -7.16
C ALA A 63 1.27 7.20 -7.60
N ALA A 64 1.42 8.01 -8.66
CA ALA A 64 0.35 8.79 -9.26
C ALA A 64 -0.75 7.89 -9.82
N THR A 65 -0.36 6.82 -10.51
CA THR A 65 -1.30 5.83 -11.07
C THR A 65 -2.04 5.09 -9.96
N PHE A 66 -1.35 4.72 -8.87
CA PHE A 66 -1.97 4.09 -7.71
C PHE A 66 -2.92 5.03 -6.96
N CYS A 67 -2.54 6.30 -6.82
CA CYS A 67 -3.40 7.36 -6.27
C CYS A 67 -4.68 7.52 -7.12
N ALA A 68 -4.54 7.64 -8.45
CA ALA A 68 -5.65 7.69 -9.38
C ALA A 68 -6.59 6.48 -9.23
N LEU A 69 -6.03 5.26 -9.24
CA LEU A 69 -6.78 4.00 -9.10
C LEU A 69 -7.65 3.96 -7.83
N LYS A 70 -7.21 4.60 -6.75
CA LYS A 70 -7.91 4.62 -5.45
C LYS A 70 -8.74 5.89 -5.21
N SER A 71 -8.86 6.76 -6.21
CA SER A 71 -9.62 8.02 -6.14
C SER A 71 -11.10 7.86 -6.47
N LYS A 72 -11.94 8.79 -5.99
CA LYS A 72 -13.34 8.90 -6.45
C LYS A 72 -13.44 9.23 -7.94
N ASP A 73 -12.54 10.05 -8.47
CA ASP A 73 -12.56 10.44 -9.89
C ASP A 73 -12.47 9.23 -10.83
N TRP A 74 -11.57 8.28 -10.51
CA TRP A 74 -11.47 7.03 -11.25
C TRP A 74 -12.72 6.15 -11.08
N ARG A 75 -13.19 5.98 -9.84
CA ARG A 75 -14.36 5.15 -9.54
C ARG A 75 -15.59 5.58 -10.33
N ASP A 76 -15.81 6.90 -10.42
CA ASP A 76 -17.03 7.46 -10.97
C ASP A 76 -16.93 7.63 -12.51
N ASN A 77 -15.74 7.93 -13.05
CA ASN A 77 -15.59 8.26 -14.48
C ASN A 77 -14.89 7.18 -15.33
N GLN A 78 -14.01 6.37 -14.75
CA GLN A 78 -13.17 5.37 -15.45
C GLN A 78 -12.49 5.91 -16.73
N LYS A 79 -11.98 7.15 -16.63
CA LYS A 79 -11.27 7.91 -17.68
C LYS A 79 -9.91 8.35 -17.17
N ASP A 80 -9.18 9.13 -17.98
CA ASP A 80 -7.97 9.81 -17.56
C ASP A 80 -8.20 10.61 -16.27
N VAL A 81 -7.21 10.56 -15.37
CA VAL A 81 -7.24 11.27 -14.09
C VAL A 81 -6.06 12.23 -14.03
N ILE A 82 -6.32 13.46 -13.57
CA ILE A 82 -5.28 14.45 -13.33
C ILE A 82 -4.83 14.35 -11.88
N ILE A 83 -3.52 14.22 -11.70
CA ILE A 83 -2.85 14.13 -10.41
C ILE A 83 -2.05 15.39 -10.17
N ASN A 84 -2.24 15.99 -9.00
CA ASN A 84 -1.38 17.03 -8.48
C ASN A 84 -0.22 16.37 -7.70
N ILE A 85 0.99 16.78 -8.03
CA ILE A 85 2.24 16.37 -7.39
C ILE A 85 2.82 17.59 -6.69
N PHE A 86 3.15 17.46 -5.41
CA PHE A 86 3.68 18.56 -4.61
C PHE A 86 4.62 18.05 -3.52
N SER A 87 5.51 18.92 -3.05
CA SER A 87 6.35 18.61 -1.90
C SER A 87 5.53 18.77 -0.61
N GLY A 88 5.81 17.95 0.40
CA GLY A 88 5.26 18.15 1.74
C GLY A 88 5.54 19.55 2.30
N LYS A 89 6.66 20.18 1.90
CA LYS A 89 7.03 21.57 2.26
C LYS A 89 6.01 22.61 1.77
N ASP A 90 5.34 22.33 0.66
CA ASP A 90 4.37 23.25 0.06
C ASP A 90 2.95 23.04 0.62
N VAL A 91 2.76 22.04 1.48
CA VAL A 91 1.48 21.74 2.11
C VAL A 91 1.33 22.52 3.42
N TYR A 92 0.16 23.10 3.63
CA TYR A 92 -0.22 23.76 4.87
C TYR A 92 -1.64 23.39 5.28
N LYS A 93 -1.97 23.64 6.55
CA LYS A 93 -3.30 23.44 7.08
C LYS A 93 -3.65 24.54 8.07
N ASP A 94 -4.76 25.22 7.81
CA ASP A 94 -5.31 26.24 8.69
C ASP A 94 -6.29 25.64 9.70
N LYS A 95 -6.48 26.31 10.85
CA LYS A 95 -7.38 25.87 11.92
C LYS A 95 -8.84 25.74 11.48
N ASN A 96 -9.24 26.51 10.46
CA ASN A 96 -10.61 26.55 9.95
C ASN A 96 -10.87 25.53 8.84
N MET A 97 -9.85 24.78 8.40
CA MET A 97 -10.01 23.77 7.36
C MET A 97 -10.63 22.48 7.91
N PRO A 98 -11.65 21.91 7.23
CA PRO A 98 -12.22 20.62 7.61
C PRO A 98 -11.19 19.49 7.64
N ALA A 99 -11.48 18.42 8.38
CA ALA A 99 -10.65 17.22 8.37
C ALA A 99 -10.55 16.65 6.94
N GLY A 100 -9.35 16.23 6.55
CA GLY A 100 -9.02 15.75 5.22
C GLY A 100 -8.75 16.84 4.18
N THR A 101 -8.85 18.12 4.55
CA THR A 101 -8.58 19.26 3.64
C THR A 101 -7.26 19.93 3.99
N PHE A 102 -6.46 20.20 2.94
CA PHE A 102 -5.14 20.81 3.04
C PHE A 102 -4.94 21.83 1.92
N GLY A 103 -4.23 22.91 2.22
CA GLY A 103 -3.78 23.86 1.21
C GLY A 103 -2.44 23.43 0.62
N VAL A 104 -2.23 23.75 -0.66
CA VAL A 104 -0.98 23.46 -1.37
C VAL A 104 -0.53 24.71 -2.10
N LYS A 105 0.69 25.19 -1.80
CA LYS A 105 1.25 26.42 -2.38
C LYS A 105 1.71 26.24 -3.82
N LYS A 106 2.35 25.10 -4.11
CA LYS A 106 2.92 24.77 -5.41
C LYS A 106 2.61 23.32 -5.75
N SER A 107 2.14 23.09 -6.97
CA SER A 107 1.89 21.74 -7.47
C SER A 107 2.17 21.65 -8.98
N GLN A 108 2.51 20.45 -9.42
CA GLN A 108 2.65 20.08 -10.81
C GLN A 108 1.52 19.13 -11.18
N LYS A 109 0.95 19.29 -12.38
CA LYS A 109 -0.11 18.40 -12.88
C LYS A 109 0.48 17.30 -13.74
N LEU A 110 0.04 16.08 -13.50
CA LEU A 110 0.35 14.91 -14.30
C LEU A 110 -0.96 14.23 -14.70
N ARG A 111 -1.17 14.05 -16.00
CA ARG A 111 -2.30 13.27 -16.52
C ARG A 111 -1.90 11.79 -16.56
N ILE A 112 -2.67 10.96 -15.86
CA ILE A 112 -2.56 9.51 -15.93
C ILE A 112 -3.63 8.99 -16.87
N LYS A 113 -3.22 8.23 -17.88
CA LYS A 113 -4.13 7.68 -18.88
C LYS A 113 -4.92 6.50 -18.30
N LYS A 114 -6.16 6.33 -18.76
CA LYS A 114 -7.01 5.19 -18.40
C LYS A 114 -6.29 3.84 -18.52
N GLU A 115 -5.55 3.62 -19.61
CA GLU A 115 -4.87 2.36 -19.88
C GLU A 115 -3.77 2.07 -18.86
N GLU A 116 -3.10 3.11 -18.34
CA GLU A 116 -2.06 2.95 -17.32
C GLU A 116 -2.67 2.54 -15.97
N ILE A 117 -3.83 3.11 -15.64
CA ILE A 117 -4.57 2.76 -14.42
C ILE A 117 -5.04 1.30 -14.48
N LEU A 118 -5.56 0.87 -15.62
CA LEU A 118 -6.00 -0.52 -15.83
C LEU A 118 -4.81 -1.49 -15.76
N LYS A 119 -3.70 -1.20 -16.44
CA LYS A 119 -2.48 -2.03 -16.37
C LYS A 119 -1.97 -2.20 -14.94
N LEU A 120 -2.02 -1.13 -14.14
CA LEU A 120 -1.61 -1.22 -12.73
C LEU A 120 -2.61 -2.03 -11.91
N LYS A 121 -3.91 -1.87 -12.15
CA LYS A 121 -4.96 -2.65 -11.50
C LYS A 121 -4.76 -4.15 -11.73
N ASP A 122 -4.58 -4.56 -12.98
CA ASP A 122 -4.38 -5.96 -13.36
C ASP A 122 -3.11 -6.53 -12.70
N ARG A 123 -2.02 -5.76 -12.68
CA ARG A 123 -0.79 -6.14 -11.98
C ARG A 123 -1.02 -6.38 -10.50
N ILE A 124 -1.75 -5.49 -9.82
CA ILE A 124 -2.04 -5.62 -8.39
C ILE A 124 -2.86 -6.89 -8.13
N GLU A 125 -3.89 -7.14 -8.93
CA GLU A 125 -4.73 -8.34 -8.80
C GLU A 125 -3.93 -9.63 -9.00
N ILE A 126 -2.98 -9.65 -9.95
CA ILE A 126 -2.08 -10.79 -10.16
C ILE A 126 -1.18 -11.00 -8.93
N LEU A 127 -0.57 -9.94 -8.41
CA LEU A 127 0.31 -10.01 -7.24
C LEU A 127 -0.44 -10.46 -5.98
N GLU A 128 -1.69 -10.02 -5.80
CA GLU A 128 -2.54 -10.43 -4.69
C GLU A 128 -2.85 -11.94 -4.76
N LYS A 129 -3.24 -12.44 -5.94
CA LYS A 129 -3.49 -13.88 -6.16
C LYS A 129 -2.25 -14.74 -5.90
N GLN A 130 -1.09 -14.31 -6.39
CA GLN A 130 0.19 -15.02 -6.15
C GLN A 130 0.57 -15.03 -4.66
N LYS A 131 0.31 -13.93 -3.95
CA LYS A 131 0.54 -13.86 -2.51
C LYS A 131 -0.38 -14.83 -1.75
N GLU A 132 -1.65 -14.90 -2.12
CA GLU A 132 -2.62 -15.82 -1.51
C GLU A 132 -2.24 -17.28 -1.74
N SER A 133 -1.84 -17.65 -2.96
CA SER A 133 -1.39 -19.01 -3.26
C SER A 133 -0.16 -19.38 -2.42
N PHE A 134 0.84 -18.51 -2.38
CA PHE A 134 2.05 -18.71 -1.58
C PHE A 134 1.75 -18.86 -0.07
N LEU A 135 0.85 -18.04 0.47
CA LEU A 135 0.43 -18.15 1.88
C LEU A 135 -0.29 -19.46 2.18
N ASN A 136 -1.10 -19.96 1.24
CA ASN A 136 -1.81 -21.22 1.39
C ASN A 136 -0.83 -22.42 1.38
N ASP A 137 0.15 -22.40 0.48
CA ASP A 137 1.20 -23.43 0.42
C ASP A 137 2.01 -23.48 1.74
N LYS A 138 2.42 -22.31 2.26
CA LYS A 138 3.12 -22.20 3.56
C LYS A 138 2.29 -22.71 4.73
N LYS A 139 0.97 -22.46 4.74
CA LYS A 139 0.08 -23.01 5.77
C LYS A 139 -0.02 -24.54 5.69
N GLN A 140 -0.04 -25.11 4.49
CA GLN A 140 -0.06 -26.56 4.30
C GLN A 140 1.26 -27.22 4.73
N GLU A 141 2.41 -26.63 4.39
CA GLU A 141 3.74 -27.06 4.86
C GLU A 141 3.79 -27.09 6.39
N ASN A 142 3.44 -25.98 7.04
CA ASN A 142 3.40 -25.89 8.51
C ASN A 142 2.45 -26.92 9.14
N LYS A 143 1.32 -27.23 8.51
CA LYS A 143 0.39 -28.27 9.00
C LYS A 143 1.01 -29.66 8.91
N LYS A 144 1.69 -29.99 7.80
CA LYS A 144 2.40 -31.27 7.61
C LYS A 144 3.51 -31.44 8.63
N GLU A 145 4.34 -30.42 8.85
CA GLU A 145 5.41 -30.45 9.85
C GLU A 145 4.88 -30.70 11.27
N ASN A 146 3.78 -30.03 11.65
CA ASN A 146 3.15 -30.23 12.95
C ASN A 146 2.61 -31.66 13.15
N VAL A 147 2.05 -32.27 12.10
CA VAL A 147 1.60 -33.68 12.15
C VAL A 147 2.79 -34.62 12.31
N LEU A 148 3.86 -34.41 11.52
CA LEU A 148 5.08 -35.21 11.61
C LEU A 148 5.73 -35.11 13.00
N PHE A 149 5.75 -33.92 13.59
CA PHE A 149 6.24 -33.70 14.94
C PHE A 149 5.42 -34.48 15.99
N LYS A 150 4.08 -34.47 15.88
CA LYS A 150 3.21 -35.28 16.75
C LYS A 150 3.49 -36.77 16.62
N ILE A 151 3.66 -37.27 15.39
CA ILE A 151 3.99 -38.69 15.13
C ILE A 151 5.34 -39.06 15.74
N LYS A 152 6.39 -38.26 15.51
CA LYS A 152 7.72 -38.46 16.12
C LYS A 152 7.65 -38.52 17.65
N ARG A 153 6.85 -37.64 18.27
CA ARG A 153 6.65 -37.64 19.73
C ARG A 153 5.96 -38.90 20.24
N ILE A 154 4.98 -39.43 19.52
CA ILE A 154 4.31 -40.70 19.85
C ILE A 154 5.30 -41.86 19.74
N PHE A 155 6.05 -41.94 18.65
CA PHE A 155 7.05 -43.00 18.41
C PHE A 155 8.12 -43.02 19.52
N ASN A 156 8.66 -41.86 19.90
CA ASN A 156 9.65 -41.77 20.97
C ASN A 156 9.11 -42.25 22.32
N LYS A 157 7.83 -41.95 22.66
CA LYS A 157 7.19 -42.46 23.89
C LYS A 157 6.99 -43.98 23.88
N LEU A 158 6.65 -44.55 22.72
CA LEU A 158 6.47 -45.99 22.58
C LEU A 158 7.80 -46.75 22.67
N SER A 159 8.89 -46.16 22.18
CA SER A 159 10.22 -46.77 22.20
C SER A 159 10.85 -46.78 23.61
N THR A 160 10.60 -45.77 24.44
CA THR A 160 11.10 -45.73 25.84
C THR A 160 10.35 -46.68 26.77
N ASN A 161 9.05 -46.91 26.57
CA ASN A 161 8.27 -47.84 27.39
C ASN A 161 8.59 -49.33 27.15
N ARG A 162 9.23 -49.69 26.04
CA ARG A 162 9.68 -51.07 25.78
C ARG A 162 11.02 -51.41 26.46
N ILE A 163 11.81 -50.42 26.85
CA ILE A 163 13.12 -50.60 27.47
C ILE A 163 13.00 -50.83 29.00
N ASN A 164 11.97 -50.26 29.64
CA ASN A 164 11.72 -50.39 31.09
C ASN A 164 10.85 -51.60 31.50
N LYS A 165 10.72 -52.61 30.62
CA LYS A 165 9.92 -53.83 30.86
C LYS A 165 10.75 -55.13 30.85
N LYS A 166 12.07 -55.03 31.00
CA LYS A 166 12.96 -56.17 31.23
C LYS A 166 13.50 -56.11 32.65
#